data_AF-B6VNI2-F1
#
_entry.id   AF-B6VNI2-F1
#
_cell.length_a   1.000
_cell.length_b   1.000
_cell.length_c   1.000
_cell.angle_alpha   90.00
_cell.angle_beta   90.00
_cell.angle_gamma   90.00
#
_symmetry.space_group_name_H-M   'P 1'
#
loop_
_entity.id
_entity.type
_entity.pdbx_description
1 polymer ?
#
loop_
_entity_poly.entity_id
_entity_poly.type
_entity_poly.pdbx_seq_one_letter_code
_entity_poly.pdbx_strand_id
1 'polypeptide(L)'
;MSVLIDHKKAFITLFNETARYYYRNRVFDDFVQCAAISLHNAVCPDSKLEQGYRQIIKHYKPEDVSRFSQLLEHVMMGLEFEPHDFLGGVFMQLNLGNKHLKQFFTPWPISLAMAKMQLSDVGQRLTRQPFFTLYEPACGAGCMVIAAAEVLKMSGYNPAQHMWVSCVDIDVVAASMAYIQLSLLGIPGEVVIGDALTNERHRVMYTPVHWLGNWPCRLRKNRQQYKGVTWNSKIAHMRALFNFAIKEKILPQEENPFNGVVVNANKKKKKTLTKKQLTALYLTMGKFEEQERQAGNSHQGLCALYPTWYWLTVLDTLRYTGMRQNQLLHIRLGDIDLKERRIILCSEGSKNHYEHQVLVVKWLYPRLEILLERAQAAGAKLSDPLVLCELFYRQNRQRK
;
A
#
# COMPACT_ATOMS: atom_id res chain seq x y z
N MET A 1 -42.83 2.44 19.60
CA MET A 1 -42.53 2.80 18.20
C MET A 1 -41.98 4.20 18.20
N SER A 2 -40.65 4.38 18.16
CA SER A 2 -40.08 5.71 17.92
C SER A 2 -40.46 6.13 16.51
N VAL A 3 -41.07 7.30 16.36
CA VAL A 3 -41.26 7.91 15.04
C VAL A 3 -39.86 8.09 14.47
N LEU A 4 -39.56 7.44 13.34
CA LEU A 4 -38.28 7.58 12.67
C LEU A 4 -38.19 9.02 12.15
N ILE A 5 -37.39 9.86 12.79
CA ILE A 5 -37.23 11.25 12.39
C ILE A 5 -36.38 11.27 11.12
N ASP A 6 -36.91 11.86 10.05
CA ASP A 6 -36.10 12.22 8.88
C ASP A 6 -35.20 13.41 9.26
N HIS A 7 -33.98 13.08 9.69
CA HIS A 7 -33.00 14.07 10.16
C HIS A 7 -32.58 15.05 9.06
N LYS A 8 -32.65 14.66 7.77
CA LYS A 8 -32.34 15.55 6.67
C LYS A 8 -33.41 16.62 6.50
N LYS A 9 -34.68 16.21 6.54
CA LYS A 9 -35.82 17.14 6.50
C LYS A 9 -35.88 18.04 7.74
N ALA A 10 -35.59 17.48 8.91
CA ALA A 10 -35.49 18.24 10.17
C ALA A 10 -34.36 19.29 10.09
N PHE A 11 -33.17 18.90 9.62
CA PHE A 11 -32.05 19.83 9.38
C PHE A 11 -32.46 20.97 8.46
N ILE A 12 -33.04 20.66 7.28
CA ILE A 12 -33.43 21.68 6.29
C ILE A 12 -34.47 22.64 6.88
N THR A 13 -35.44 22.11 7.62
CA THR A 13 -36.47 22.92 8.27
C THR A 13 -35.82 23.90 9.25
N LEU A 14 -35.05 23.39 10.23
CA LEU A 14 -34.37 24.19 11.22
C LEU A 14 -33.40 25.21 10.61
N PHE A 15 -32.67 24.81 9.56
CA PHE A 15 -31.74 25.67 8.83
C PHE A 15 -32.45 26.86 8.18
N ASN A 16 -33.65 26.65 7.61
CA ASN A 16 -34.46 27.73 7.04
C ASN A 16 -35.02 28.70 8.10
N GLU A 17 -35.08 28.29 9.37
CA GLU A 17 -35.47 29.16 10.48
C GLU A 17 -34.28 29.88 11.11
N THR A 18 -33.08 29.33 10.95
CA THR A 18 -31.84 29.86 11.53
C THR A 18 -31.40 31.13 10.80
N ALA A 19 -31.15 32.19 11.58
CA ALA A 19 -30.58 33.46 11.12
C ALA A 19 -31.22 33.99 9.82
N ARG A 20 -32.56 34.11 9.77
CA ARG A 20 -33.33 34.55 8.58
C ARG A 20 -32.88 35.90 7.98
N TYR A 21 -32.11 36.67 8.73
CA TYR A 21 -31.54 37.96 8.33
C TYR A 21 -30.24 37.86 7.50
N TYR A 22 -29.74 36.64 7.21
CA TYR A 22 -28.62 36.40 6.29
C TYR A 22 -28.99 35.54 5.08
N TYR A 23 -28.21 35.64 4.02
CA TYR A 23 -28.29 34.74 2.87
C TYR A 23 -27.99 33.29 3.26
N ARG A 24 -28.73 32.33 2.71
CA ARG A 24 -28.61 30.90 3.07
C ARG A 24 -27.18 30.36 2.87
N ASN A 25 -26.52 30.72 1.77
CA ASN A 25 -25.12 30.29 1.52
C ASN A 25 -24.18 30.70 2.66
N ARG A 26 -24.32 31.93 3.16
CA ARG A 26 -23.52 32.42 4.29
C ARG A 26 -23.80 31.63 5.57
N VAL A 27 -25.09 31.40 5.89
CA VAL A 27 -25.46 30.67 7.10
C VAL A 27 -24.94 29.23 7.05
N PHE A 28 -24.99 28.58 5.89
CA PHE A 28 -24.46 27.23 5.72
C PHE A 28 -22.94 27.17 5.84
N ASP A 29 -22.24 28.10 5.19
CA ASP A 29 -20.79 28.24 5.27
C ASP A 29 -20.33 28.46 6.73
N ASP A 30 -20.93 29.46 7.40
CA ASP A 30 -20.65 29.76 8.80
C ASP A 30 -20.94 28.55 9.72
N PHE A 31 -22.04 27.82 9.47
CA PHE A 31 -22.37 26.59 10.21
C PHE A 31 -21.30 25.51 10.03
N VAL A 32 -20.93 25.14 8.80
CA VAL A 32 -19.96 24.06 8.58
C VAL A 32 -18.57 24.43 9.08
N GLN A 33 -18.16 25.69 8.96
CA GLN A 33 -16.90 26.15 9.51
C GLN A 33 -16.90 26.11 11.04
N CYS A 34 -17.96 26.60 11.68
CA CYS A 34 -18.09 26.53 13.14
C CYS A 34 -18.09 25.09 13.64
N ALA A 35 -18.88 24.21 13.04
CA ALA A 35 -18.94 22.80 13.42
C ALA A 35 -17.60 22.08 13.23
N ALA A 36 -16.91 22.30 12.11
CA ALA A 36 -15.59 21.72 11.87
C ALA A 36 -14.56 22.19 12.91
N ILE A 37 -14.53 23.49 13.24
CA ILE A 37 -13.64 24.04 14.25
C ILE A 37 -13.95 23.45 15.64
N SER A 38 -15.22 23.38 16.03
CA SER A 38 -15.62 22.82 17.32
C SER A 38 -15.20 21.36 17.47
N LEU A 39 -15.40 20.53 16.43
CA LEU A 39 -14.98 19.13 16.43
C LEU A 39 -13.46 18.98 16.51
N HIS A 40 -12.70 19.82 15.80
CA HIS A 40 -11.25 19.81 15.85
C HIS A 40 -10.71 20.20 17.23
N ASN A 41 -11.17 21.34 17.75
CA ASN A 41 -10.68 21.90 19.00
C ASN A 41 -11.06 21.07 20.24
N ALA A 42 -12.08 20.21 20.14
CA ALA A 42 -12.41 19.24 21.18
C ALA A 42 -11.27 18.24 21.46
N VAL A 43 -10.39 17.97 20.49
CA VAL A 43 -9.30 17.00 20.62
C VAL A 43 -7.92 17.63 20.47
N CYS A 44 -7.77 18.59 19.56
CA CYS A 44 -6.52 19.28 19.29
C CYS A 44 -6.77 20.80 19.28
N PRO A 45 -6.76 21.46 20.46
CA PRO A 45 -7.04 22.89 20.55
C PRO A 45 -6.09 23.74 19.70
N ASP A 46 -6.66 24.56 18.82
CA ASP A 46 -5.92 25.54 18.00
C ASP A 46 -6.51 26.93 18.22
N SER A 47 -5.68 27.87 18.70
CA SER A 47 -6.11 29.23 19.04
C SER A 47 -6.50 30.08 17.82
N LYS A 48 -5.92 29.81 16.63
CA LYS A 48 -6.28 30.52 15.40
C LYS A 48 -7.63 30.05 14.89
N LEU A 49 -7.89 28.74 14.93
CA LEU A 49 -9.21 28.20 14.60
C LEU A 49 -10.27 28.70 15.58
N GLU A 50 -9.96 28.67 16.88
CA GLU A 50 -10.84 29.20 17.94
C GLU A 50 -11.18 30.68 17.72
N GLN A 51 -10.19 31.49 17.32
CA GLN A 51 -10.43 32.88 16.96
C GLN A 51 -11.37 32.99 15.75
N GLY A 52 -11.15 32.18 14.70
CA GLY A 52 -12.02 32.11 13.52
C GLY A 52 -13.47 31.79 13.89
N TYR A 53 -13.68 30.77 14.73
CA TYR A 53 -15.00 30.43 15.28
C TYR A 53 -15.65 31.64 15.96
N ARG A 54 -14.93 32.31 16.87
CA ARG A 54 -15.42 33.50 17.59
C ARG A 54 -15.76 34.66 16.67
N GLN A 55 -14.99 34.86 15.59
CA GLN A 55 -15.28 35.90 14.60
C GLN A 55 -16.56 35.63 13.82
N ILE A 56 -16.92 34.36 13.60
CA ILE A 56 -18.19 33.99 12.97
C ILE A 56 -19.34 34.19 13.96
N ILE A 57 -19.29 33.55 15.13
CA ILE A 57 -20.44 33.47 16.05
C ILE A 57 -20.85 34.83 16.64
N LYS A 58 -19.95 35.80 16.76
CA LYS A 58 -20.28 37.15 17.28
C LYS A 58 -21.31 37.90 16.44
N HIS A 59 -21.53 37.47 15.19
CA HIS A 59 -22.49 38.07 14.26
C HIS A 59 -23.88 37.40 14.30
N TYR A 60 -24.06 36.41 15.17
CA TYR A 60 -25.30 35.65 15.32
C TYR A 60 -25.98 35.96 16.65
N LYS A 61 -27.32 35.92 16.65
CA LYS A 61 -28.11 36.01 17.89
C LYS A 61 -27.90 34.74 18.72
N PRO A 62 -27.99 34.81 20.06
CA PRO A 62 -27.80 33.64 20.93
C PRO A 62 -28.66 32.43 20.54
N GLU A 63 -29.91 32.66 20.12
CA GLU A 63 -30.83 31.60 19.70
C GLU A 63 -30.33 30.90 18.43
N ASP A 64 -29.77 31.64 17.47
CA ASP A 64 -29.22 31.09 16.24
C ASP A 64 -27.90 30.35 16.47
N VAL A 65 -27.09 30.79 17.43
CA VAL A 65 -25.91 30.03 17.89
C VAL A 65 -26.33 28.69 18.50
N SER A 66 -27.40 28.67 19.29
CA SER A 66 -27.96 27.41 19.82
C SER A 66 -28.48 26.50 18.69
N ARG A 67 -29.10 27.07 17.65
CA ARG A 67 -29.53 26.31 16.47
C ARG A 67 -28.37 25.69 15.70
N PHE A 68 -27.18 26.30 15.67
CA PHE A 68 -26.00 25.66 15.05
C PHE A 68 -25.65 24.33 15.74
N SER A 69 -25.75 24.26 17.07
CA SER A 69 -25.54 23.01 17.81
C SER A 69 -26.62 21.96 17.47
N GLN A 70 -27.88 22.38 17.37
CA GLN A 70 -29.00 21.50 16.98
C GLN A 70 -28.88 21.02 15.52
N LEU A 71 -28.38 21.86 14.61
CA LEU A 71 -28.08 21.44 13.24
C LEU A 71 -26.99 20.37 13.22
N LEU A 72 -25.93 20.52 14.02
CA LEU A 72 -24.88 19.50 14.13
C LEU A 72 -25.41 18.19 14.73
N GLU A 73 -26.35 18.26 15.69
CA GLU A 73 -27.05 17.09 16.22
C GLU A 73 -27.77 16.32 15.12
N HIS A 74 -28.51 17.01 14.23
CA HIS A 74 -29.16 16.34 13.10
C HIS A 74 -28.17 15.71 12.11
N VAL A 75 -27.00 16.31 11.89
CA VAL A 75 -25.93 15.68 11.08
C VAL A 75 -25.45 14.39 11.74
N MET A 76 -25.16 14.44 13.04
CA MET A 76 -24.71 13.27 13.82
C MET A 76 -25.75 12.14 13.77
N MET A 77 -27.00 12.45 14.08
CA MET A 77 -28.08 11.46 14.08
C MET A 77 -28.38 10.91 12.67
N GLY A 78 -28.28 11.75 11.64
CA GLY A 78 -28.41 11.32 10.25
C GLY A 78 -27.34 10.32 9.84
N LEU A 79 -26.07 10.61 10.16
CA LEU A 79 -24.93 9.74 9.85
C LEU A 79 -24.95 8.41 10.64
N GLU A 80 -25.46 8.42 11.87
CA GLU A 80 -25.61 7.21 12.68
C GLU A 80 -26.65 6.25 12.08
N PHE A 81 -27.76 6.79 11.54
CA PHE A 81 -28.81 5.98 10.93
C PHE A 81 -28.44 5.47 9.54
N GLU A 82 -27.88 6.34 8.70
CA GLU A 82 -27.45 5.99 7.34
C GLU A 82 -26.09 6.67 7.05
N PRO A 83 -24.98 5.90 7.02
CA PRO A 83 -23.64 6.45 6.81
C PRO A 83 -23.41 6.79 5.33
N HIS A 84 -24.15 7.78 4.83
CA HIS A 84 -24.04 8.35 3.48
C HIS A 84 -23.49 9.78 3.52
N ASP A 85 -23.37 10.42 2.35
CA ASP A 85 -23.06 11.85 2.26
C ASP A 85 -24.26 12.72 2.66
N PHE A 86 -24.43 12.93 3.98
CA PHE A 86 -25.51 13.73 4.56
C PHE A 86 -25.40 15.20 4.18
N LEU A 87 -24.25 15.83 4.47
CA LEU A 87 -24.06 17.26 4.24
C LEU A 87 -24.03 17.61 2.76
N GLY A 88 -23.38 16.80 1.92
CA GLY A 88 -23.42 16.99 0.46
C GLY A 88 -24.84 16.83 -0.09
N GLY A 89 -25.59 15.85 0.43
CA GLY A 89 -27.00 15.66 0.08
C GLY A 89 -27.89 16.85 0.50
N VAL A 90 -27.66 17.46 1.66
CA VAL A 90 -28.36 18.67 2.11
C VAL A 90 -27.98 19.87 1.26
N PHE A 91 -26.68 20.06 1.03
CA PHE A 91 -26.13 21.16 0.24
C PHE A 91 -26.71 21.20 -1.19
N MET A 92 -26.85 20.02 -1.82
CA MET A 92 -27.48 19.87 -3.12
C MET A 92 -29.00 20.15 -3.08
N GLN A 93 -29.72 19.65 -2.08
CA GLN A 93 -31.17 19.91 -1.96
C GLN A 93 -31.50 21.39 -1.72
N LEU A 94 -30.65 22.09 -0.96
CA LEU A 94 -30.77 23.53 -0.71
C LEU A 94 -30.30 24.38 -1.89
N ASN A 95 -29.76 23.79 -2.96
CA ASN A 95 -29.20 24.49 -4.13
C ASN A 95 -28.14 25.55 -3.75
N LEU A 96 -27.30 25.25 -2.75
CA LEU A 96 -26.27 26.17 -2.24
C LEU A 96 -24.98 26.16 -3.09
N GLY A 97 -24.91 25.28 -4.09
CA GLY A 97 -23.76 25.14 -4.98
C GLY A 97 -23.45 26.43 -5.73
N ASN A 98 -22.15 26.73 -5.86
CA ASN A 98 -21.71 27.87 -6.65
C ASN A 98 -21.98 27.60 -8.15
N LYS A 99 -22.90 28.35 -8.75
CA LYS A 99 -23.31 28.22 -10.17
C LYS A 99 -22.12 28.32 -11.14
N HIS A 100 -21.06 29.04 -10.78
CA HIS A 100 -19.85 29.18 -11.59
C HIS A 100 -18.90 27.98 -11.47
N LEU A 101 -18.91 27.27 -10.34
CA LEU A 101 -18.08 26.08 -10.12
C LEU A 101 -18.77 24.78 -10.58
N LYS A 102 -20.06 24.82 -10.93
CA LYS A 102 -20.87 23.63 -11.32
C LYS A 102 -20.63 22.44 -10.39
N GLN A 103 -20.57 22.70 -9.07
CA GLN A 103 -20.32 21.66 -8.07
C GLN A 103 -21.49 20.67 -8.06
N PHE A 104 -21.27 19.49 -8.64
CA PHE A 104 -22.14 18.33 -8.50
C PHE A 104 -21.38 17.28 -7.71
N PHE A 105 -21.95 16.85 -6.58
CA PHE A 105 -21.34 15.77 -5.80
C PHE A 105 -21.69 14.41 -6.38
N THR A 106 -20.74 13.48 -6.30
CA THR A 106 -20.91 12.11 -6.77
C THR A 106 -22.08 11.45 -6.04
N PRO A 107 -23.09 10.94 -6.75
CA PRO A 107 -24.22 10.25 -6.12
C PRO A 107 -23.78 9.01 -5.34
N TRP A 108 -24.41 8.78 -4.19
CA TRP A 108 -24.08 7.66 -3.29
C TRP A 108 -23.97 6.28 -3.97
N PRO A 109 -24.90 5.85 -4.84
CA PRO A 109 -24.80 4.54 -5.49
C PRO A 109 -23.54 4.39 -6.35
N ILE A 110 -23.08 5.48 -6.97
CA ILE A 110 -21.87 5.50 -7.79
C ILE A 110 -20.64 5.39 -6.90
N SER A 111 -20.57 6.19 -5.83
CA SER A 111 -19.49 6.13 -4.84
C SER A 111 -19.36 4.73 -4.24
N LEU A 112 -20.49 4.10 -3.87
CA LEU A 112 -20.52 2.76 -3.32
C LEU A 112 -20.08 1.70 -4.34
N ALA A 113 -20.53 1.80 -5.61
CA ALA A 113 -20.10 0.89 -6.66
C ALA A 113 -18.59 0.98 -6.91
N MET A 114 -18.04 2.20 -7.02
CA MET A 114 -16.61 2.44 -7.18
C MET A 114 -15.80 1.90 -6.00
N ALA A 115 -16.25 2.13 -4.77
CA ALA A 115 -15.61 1.61 -3.57
C ALA A 115 -15.59 0.08 -3.54
N LYS A 116 -16.71 -0.59 -3.89
CA LYS A 116 -16.79 -2.06 -3.98
C LYS A 116 -15.82 -2.63 -5.00
N MET A 117 -15.64 -1.96 -6.14
CA MET A 117 -14.67 -2.38 -7.15
C MET A 117 -13.22 -2.24 -6.65
N GLN A 118 -12.87 -1.08 -6.08
CA GLN A 118 -11.50 -0.80 -5.60
C GLN A 118 -11.10 -1.59 -4.36
N LEU A 119 -12.05 -1.98 -3.51
CA LEU A 119 -11.80 -2.71 -2.27
C LEU A 119 -12.18 -4.19 -2.35
N SER A 120 -12.37 -4.72 -3.57
CA SER A 120 -12.71 -6.14 -3.80
C SER A 120 -11.71 -7.13 -3.20
N ASP A 121 -10.43 -6.76 -3.09
CA ASP A 121 -9.36 -7.58 -2.53
C ASP A 121 -8.92 -7.15 -1.11
N VAL A 122 -9.70 -6.29 -0.43
CA VAL A 122 -9.27 -5.64 0.81
C VAL A 122 -8.86 -6.60 1.91
N GLY A 123 -9.54 -7.76 2.02
CA GLY A 123 -9.18 -8.81 2.98
C GLY A 123 -7.77 -9.35 2.73
N GLN A 124 -7.44 -9.70 1.48
CA GLN A 124 -6.09 -10.15 1.12
C GLN A 124 -5.05 -9.04 1.36
N ARG A 125 -5.40 -7.79 1.04
CA ARG A 125 -4.55 -6.63 1.28
C ARG A 125 -4.21 -6.46 2.75
N LEU A 126 -5.20 -6.58 3.64
CA LEU A 126 -5.04 -6.43 5.08
C LEU A 126 -4.31 -7.59 5.76
N THR A 127 -4.17 -8.76 5.11
CA THR A 127 -3.25 -9.82 5.60
C THR A 127 -1.77 -9.43 5.47
N ARG A 128 -1.44 -8.57 4.50
CA ARG A 128 -0.05 -8.19 4.19
C ARG A 128 0.38 -6.90 4.87
N GLN A 129 -0.57 -6.02 5.15
CA GLN A 129 -0.33 -4.72 5.76
C GLN A 129 -1.45 -4.38 6.75
N PRO A 130 -1.13 -3.74 7.89
CA PRO A 130 -2.11 -3.53 8.96
C PRO A 130 -3.23 -2.53 8.60
N PHE A 131 -3.03 -1.71 7.56
CA PHE A 131 -3.98 -0.74 7.04
C PHE A 131 -3.58 -0.32 5.63
N PHE A 132 -4.47 0.38 4.93
CA PHE A 132 -4.16 1.12 3.70
C PHE A 132 -4.45 2.61 3.84
N THR A 133 -3.86 3.42 2.97
CA THR A 133 -4.17 4.85 2.86
C THR A 133 -4.98 5.13 1.61
N LEU A 134 -5.97 6.01 1.71
CA LEU A 134 -6.79 6.50 0.60
C LEU A 134 -6.52 7.99 0.40
N TYR A 135 -6.32 8.41 -0.85
CA TYR A 135 -6.12 9.81 -1.20
C TYR A 135 -7.25 10.25 -2.14
N GLU A 136 -7.90 11.35 -1.79
CA GLU A 136 -9.01 11.94 -2.56
C GLU A 136 -8.68 13.43 -2.84
N PRO A 137 -8.20 13.77 -4.05
CA PRO A 137 -7.70 15.12 -4.38
C PRO A 137 -8.78 16.18 -4.63
N ALA A 138 -10.05 15.79 -4.79
CA ALA A 138 -11.18 16.69 -4.95
C ALA A 138 -12.39 16.13 -4.19
N CYS A 139 -12.29 16.16 -2.85
CA CYS A 139 -13.12 15.33 -2.01
C CYS A 139 -14.58 15.75 -1.92
N GLY A 140 -14.93 16.99 -2.29
CA GLY A 140 -16.26 17.51 -2.08
C GLY A 140 -16.64 17.41 -0.61
N ALA A 141 -17.86 16.95 -0.33
CA ALA A 141 -18.30 16.64 1.03
C ALA A 141 -17.74 15.31 1.59
N GLY A 142 -16.90 14.58 0.85
CA GLY A 142 -16.25 13.34 1.31
C GLY A 142 -16.99 12.04 0.93
N CYS A 143 -18.01 12.10 0.08
CA CYS A 143 -18.86 10.96 -0.30
C CYS A 143 -18.09 9.68 -0.68
N MET A 144 -17.07 9.79 -1.53
CA MET A 144 -16.24 8.67 -1.97
C MET A 144 -15.52 7.98 -0.82
N VAL A 145 -15.02 8.77 0.13
CA VAL A 145 -14.29 8.27 1.30
C VAL A 145 -15.22 7.61 2.31
N ILE A 146 -16.42 8.18 2.49
CA ILE A 146 -17.48 7.58 3.31
C ILE A 146 -17.88 6.22 2.72
N ALA A 147 -18.08 6.15 1.40
CA ALA A 147 -18.39 4.89 0.72
C ALA A 147 -17.28 3.83 0.86
N ALA A 148 -16.01 4.24 0.80
CA ALA A 148 -14.87 3.34 1.05
C ALA A 148 -14.85 2.81 2.49
N ALA A 149 -15.13 3.69 3.47
CA ALA A 149 -15.26 3.28 4.87
C ALA A 149 -16.40 2.27 5.06
N GLU A 150 -17.53 2.50 4.38
CA GLU A 150 -18.71 1.64 4.46
C GLU A 150 -18.45 0.26 3.85
N VAL A 151 -17.83 0.19 2.67
CA VAL A 151 -17.42 -1.09 2.07
C VAL A 151 -16.44 -1.85 2.95
N LEU A 152 -15.53 -1.13 3.63
CA LEU A 152 -14.60 -1.74 4.57
C LEU A 152 -15.32 -2.33 5.80
N LYS A 153 -16.32 -1.61 6.35
CA LYS A 153 -17.21 -2.10 7.42
C LYS A 153 -17.99 -3.33 6.96
N MET A 154 -18.60 -3.29 5.78
CA MET A 154 -19.33 -4.42 5.17
C MET A 154 -18.43 -5.65 4.98
N SER A 155 -17.13 -5.44 4.78
CA SER A 155 -16.12 -6.50 4.66
C SER A 155 -15.63 -7.03 6.02
N GLY A 156 -16.21 -6.57 7.14
CA GLY A 156 -15.87 -7.02 8.49
C GLY A 156 -14.68 -6.31 9.14
N TYR A 157 -14.18 -5.21 8.56
CA TYR A 157 -13.03 -4.47 9.08
C TYR A 157 -13.44 -3.11 9.62
N ASN A 158 -12.89 -2.73 10.78
CA ASN A 158 -13.12 -1.41 11.36
C ASN A 158 -12.29 -0.33 10.61
N PRO A 159 -12.92 0.69 9.98
CA PRO A 159 -12.20 1.76 9.29
C PRO A 159 -11.24 2.54 10.19
N ALA A 160 -11.61 2.78 11.46
CA ALA A 160 -10.77 3.48 12.43
C ALA A 160 -9.42 2.78 12.67
N GLN A 161 -9.36 1.48 12.40
CA GLN A 161 -8.16 0.67 12.54
C GLN A 161 -7.49 0.41 11.20
N HIS A 162 -8.21 0.17 10.11
CA HIS A 162 -7.62 -0.39 8.88
C HIS A 162 -7.54 0.57 7.69
N MET A 163 -8.00 1.81 7.83
CA MET A 163 -7.95 2.81 6.77
C MET A 163 -7.48 4.15 7.33
N TRP A 164 -6.68 4.89 6.57
CA TRP A 164 -6.39 6.31 6.84
C TRP A 164 -6.54 7.14 5.57
N VAL A 165 -7.14 8.32 5.67
CA VAL A 165 -7.57 9.09 4.49
C VAL A 165 -6.87 10.44 4.41
N SER A 166 -6.52 10.89 3.21
CA SER A 166 -6.07 12.27 2.94
C SER A 166 -7.01 12.86 1.88
N CYS A 167 -7.79 13.85 2.29
CA CYS A 167 -8.79 14.49 1.45
C CYS A 167 -8.33 15.92 1.17
N VAL A 168 -8.44 16.37 -0.08
CA VAL A 168 -8.12 17.74 -0.49
C VAL A 168 -9.32 18.31 -1.23
N ASP A 169 -9.64 19.57 -0.96
CA ASP A 169 -10.54 20.34 -1.78
C ASP A 169 -10.12 21.82 -1.80
N ILE A 170 -10.37 22.49 -2.92
CA ILE A 170 -10.11 23.92 -3.07
C ILE A 170 -11.21 24.74 -2.39
N ASP A 171 -12.42 24.20 -2.29
CA ASP A 171 -13.58 24.85 -1.70
C ASP A 171 -13.64 24.62 -0.19
N VAL A 172 -13.68 25.72 0.57
CA VAL A 172 -13.68 25.71 2.03
C VAL A 172 -14.93 25.02 2.60
N VAL A 173 -16.09 25.20 1.95
CA VAL A 173 -17.37 24.63 2.42
C VAL A 173 -17.35 23.12 2.20
N ALA A 174 -16.93 22.67 1.02
CA ALA A 174 -16.75 21.25 0.69
C ALA A 174 -15.81 20.55 1.68
N ALA A 175 -14.60 21.08 1.85
CA ALA A 175 -13.63 20.53 2.80
C ALA A 175 -14.17 20.53 4.25
N SER A 176 -14.88 21.59 4.68
CA SER A 176 -15.50 21.65 6.01
C SER A 176 -16.57 20.55 6.18
N MET A 177 -17.42 20.32 5.16
CA MET A 177 -18.39 19.22 5.17
C MET A 177 -17.70 17.86 5.28
N ALA A 178 -16.67 17.61 4.47
CA ALA A 178 -15.88 16.38 4.55
C ALA A 178 -15.28 16.19 5.94
N TYR A 179 -14.70 17.24 6.52
CA TYR A 179 -14.12 17.18 7.86
C TYR A 179 -15.15 16.76 8.93
N ILE A 180 -16.34 17.37 8.92
CA ILE A 180 -17.41 17.04 9.87
C ILE A 180 -17.82 15.57 9.72
N GLN A 181 -18.15 15.14 8.49
CA GLN A 181 -18.67 13.79 8.26
C GLN A 181 -17.64 12.71 8.61
N LEU A 182 -16.38 12.90 8.20
CA LEU A 182 -15.31 11.95 8.54
C LEU A 182 -15.06 11.89 10.05
N SER A 183 -15.11 13.04 10.73
CA SER A 183 -14.93 13.11 12.18
C SER A 183 -16.04 12.36 12.93
N LEU A 184 -17.31 12.58 12.55
CA LEU A 184 -18.47 11.95 13.19
C LEU A 184 -18.56 10.45 12.87
N LEU A 185 -18.19 10.01 11.66
CA LEU A 185 -18.15 8.60 11.28
C LEU A 185 -16.95 7.83 11.85
N GLY A 186 -16.09 8.50 12.61
CA GLY A 186 -14.91 7.91 13.21
C GLY A 186 -13.83 7.50 12.20
N ILE A 187 -13.77 8.16 11.04
CA ILE A 187 -12.81 7.86 9.98
C ILE A 187 -11.54 8.69 10.22
N PRO A 188 -10.36 8.05 10.38
CA PRO A 188 -9.13 8.76 10.65
C PRO A 188 -8.52 9.28 9.36
N GLY A 189 -8.15 10.55 9.37
CA GLY A 189 -7.61 11.22 8.21
C GLY A 189 -7.18 12.65 8.45
N GLU A 190 -6.68 13.25 7.38
CA GLU A 190 -6.53 14.69 7.22
C GLU A 190 -7.51 15.19 6.15
N VAL A 191 -8.02 16.40 6.36
CA VAL A 191 -8.75 17.17 5.35
C VAL A 191 -8.00 18.47 5.12
N VAL A 192 -7.70 18.74 3.87
CA VAL A 192 -6.85 19.85 3.43
C VAL A 192 -7.68 20.78 2.58
N ILE A 193 -7.65 22.06 2.92
CA ILE A 193 -8.07 23.14 2.03
C ILE A 193 -6.85 23.55 1.22
N GLY A 194 -6.92 23.36 -0.09
CA GLY A 194 -5.77 23.54 -0.97
C GLY A 194 -6.03 23.06 -2.38
N ASP A 195 -5.02 23.25 -3.23
CA ASP A 195 -5.05 22.81 -4.61
C ASP A 195 -4.20 21.53 -4.75
N ALA A 196 -4.87 20.42 -5.06
CA ALA A 196 -4.22 19.13 -5.23
C ALA A 196 -3.30 19.05 -6.47
N LEU A 197 -3.52 19.89 -7.48
CA LEU A 197 -2.71 19.94 -8.70
C LEU A 197 -1.37 20.64 -8.45
N THR A 198 -1.38 21.72 -7.67
CA THR A 198 -0.16 22.47 -7.29
C THR A 198 0.47 21.94 -6.00
N ASN A 199 -0.22 21.03 -5.30
CA ASN A 199 0.13 20.54 -3.97
C ASN A 199 0.21 21.67 -2.91
N GLU A 200 -0.57 22.73 -3.12
CA GLU A 200 -0.76 23.80 -2.15
C GLU A 200 -1.66 23.33 -1.00
N ARG A 201 -1.29 23.67 0.23
CA ARG A 201 -2.00 23.22 1.45
C ARG A 201 -2.21 24.40 2.38
N HIS A 202 -3.25 25.20 2.15
CA HIS A 202 -3.55 26.39 2.93
C HIS A 202 -3.93 26.08 4.38
N ARG A 203 -4.79 25.08 4.58
CA ARG A 203 -5.24 24.65 5.91
C ARG A 203 -5.31 23.13 5.96
N VAL A 204 -4.78 22.53 7.02
CA VAL A 204 -4.81 21.09 7.26
C VAL A 204 -5.47 20.84 8.59
N MET A 205 -6.54 20.05 8.61
CA MET A 205 -7.22 19.64 9.82
C MET A 205 -7.20 18.12 9.92
N TYR A 206 -6.78 17.59 11.06
CA TYR A 206 -6.83 16.15 11.32
C TYR A 206 -8.11 15.80 12.06
N THR A 207 -8.78 14.75 11.61
CA THR A 207 -9.98 14.21 12.28
C THR A 207 -9.64 13.76 13.72
N PRO A 208 -10.59 13.79 14.68
CA PRO A 208 -10.38 13.30 16.04
C PRO A 208 -9.74 11.90 16.13
N VAL A 209 -10.21 10.96 15.30
CA VAL A 209 -9.72 9.57 15.31
C VAL A 209 -8.29 9.45 14.80
N HIS A 210 -7.76 10.41 14.03
CA HIS A 210 -6.34 10.47 13.70
C HIS A 210 -5.46 10.49 14.96
N TRP A 211 -5.83 11.33 15.93
CA TRP A 211 -5.11 11.47 17.19
C TRP A 211 -5.37 10.29 18.13
N LEU A 212 -6.65 9.96 18.34
CA LEU A 212 -7.07 8.87 19.23
C LEU A 212 -6.52 7.50 18.79
N GLY A 213 -6.42 7.26 17.48
CA GLY A 213 -5.89 6.04 16.89
C GLY A 213 -4.35 6.00 16.78
N ASN A 214 -3.63 6.99 17.34
CA ASN A 214 -2.18 7.14 17.25
C ASN A 214 -1.63 7.03 15.81
N TRP A 215 -2.38 7.57 14.85
CA TRP A 215 -2.04 7.47 13.43
C TRP A 215 -0.71 8.12 13.05
N PRO A 216 -0.24 9.22 13.68
CA PRO A 216 1.12 9.73 13.42
C PRO A 216 2.19 8.65 13.57
N CYS A 217 2.13 7.83 14.62
CA CYS A 217 3.07 6.72 14.82
C CYS A 217 2.87 5.60 13.80
N ARG A 218 1.62 5.23 13.51
CA ARG A 218 1.28 4.16 12.57
C ARG A 218 1.74 4.50 11.15
N LEU A 219 1.48 5.73 10.70
CA LEU A 219 1.93 6.26 9.41
C LEU A 219 3.46 6.35 9.35
N ARG A 220 4.14 6.77 10.42
CA ARG A 220 5.61 6.80 10.45
C ARG A 220 6.23 5.41 10.33
N LYS A 221 5.67 4.42 11.04
CA LYS A 221 6.13 3.02 10.96
C LYS A 221 5.85 2.38 9.60
N ASN A 222 4.73 2.75 8.96
CA ASN A 222 4.31 2.22 7.67
C ASN A 222 4.77 3.08 6.47
N ARG A 223 5.38 4.25 6.68
CA ARG A 223 6.15 4.93 5.64
C ARG A 223 7.31 4.01 5.29
N GLN A 224 7.08 3.15 4.30
CA GLN A 224 8.15 2.56 3.53
C GLN A 224 8.91 3.74 2.92
N GLN A 225 9.96 4.20 3.61
CA GLN A 225 11.03 4.88 2.93
C GLN A 225 11.49 3.91 1.84
N TYR A 226 11.08 4.19 0.60
CA TYR A 226 11.67 3.51 -0.54
C TYR A 226 13.18 3.65 -0.38
N LYS A 227 13.88 2.52 -0.41
CA LYS A 227 15.34 2.54 -0.41
C LYS A 227 15.77 3.48 -1.53
N GLY A 228 16.80 4.31 -1.33
CA GLY A 228 17.26 5.24 -2.36
C GLY A 228 17.48 4.56 -3.73
N VAL A 229 17.89 3.29 -3.72
CA VAL A 229 18.00 2.45 -4.94
C VAL A 229 16.66 2.28 -5.67
N THR A 230 15.57 2.00 -4.95
CA THR A 230 14.22 1.84 -5.52
C THR A 230 13.69 3.17 -6.02
N TRP A 231 13.90 4.26 -5.28
CA TRP A 231 13.55 5.60 -5.73
C TRP A 231 14.27 5.95 -7.03
N ASN A 232 15.60 5.80 -7.05
CA ASN A 232 16.41 6.12 -8.22
C ASN A 232 16.03 5.25 -9.44
N SER A 233 15.63 4.00 -9.23
CA SER A 233 15.14 3.14 -10.32
C SER A 233 13.82 3.67 -10.89
N LYS A 234 12.88 4.09 -10.04
CA LYS A 234 11.62 4.71 -10.49
C LYS A 234 11.87 6.03 -11.22
N ILE A 235 12.75 6.88 -10.69
CA ILE A 235 13.17 8.14 -11.35
C ILE A 235 13.78 7.86 -12.72
N ALA A 236 14.62 6.82 -12.86
CA ALA A 236 15.19 6.44 -14.16
C ALA A 236 14.12 6.07 -15.19
N HIS A 237 13.08 5.33 -14.78
CA HIS A 237 11.95 5.00 -15.66
C HIS A 237 11.14 6.25 -16.04
N MET A 238 10.82 7.12 -15.07
CA MET A 238 10.08 8.36 -15.33
C MET A 238 10.87 9.30 -16.25
N ARG A 239 12.19 9.41 -16.06
CA ARG A 239 13.07 10.17 -16.97
C ARG A 239 12.99 9.63 -18.39
N ALA A 240 13.09 8.31 -18.58
CA ALA A 240 13.00 7.71 -19.90
C ALA A 240 11.67 8.03 -20.60
N LEU A 241 10.55 7.91 -19.87
CA LEU A 241 9.22 8.18 -20.40
C LEU A 241 9.01 9.66 -20.76
N PHE A 242 9.44 10.58 -19.87
CA PHE A 242 9.34 12.02 -20.12
C PHE A 242 10.27 12.48 -21.24
N ASN A 243 11.48 11.92 -21.34
CA ASN A 243 12.38 12.19 -22.47
C ASN A 243 11.74 11.78 -23.80
N PHE A 244 11.08 10.63 -23.85
CA PHE A 244 10.34 10.20 -25.03
C PHE A 244 9.19 11.16 -25.34
N ALA A 245 8.34 11.48 -24.37
CA ALA A 245 7.19 12.36 -24.56
C ALA A 245 7.56 13.79 -24.99
N ILE A 246 8.67 14.33 -24.47
CA ILE A 246 9.22 15.63 -24.87
C ILE A 246 9.77 15.54 -26.30
N LYS A 247 10.54 14.49 -26.63
CA LYS A 247 11.10 14.28 -27.97
C LYS A 247 10.02 14.19 -29.05
N GLU A 248 8.93 13.47 -28.76
CA GLU A 248 7.78 13.34 -29.67
C GLU A 248 6.81 14.54 -29.63
N LYS A 249 7.16 15.60 -28.89
CA LYS A 249 6.35 16.82 -28.72
C LYS A 249 4.93 16.58 -28.21
N ILE A 250 4.75 15.49 -27.45
CA ILE A 250 3.48 15.17 -26.74
C ILE A 250 3.32 16.11 -25.54
N LEU A 251 4.43 16.49 -24.90
CA LEU A 251 4.45 17.45 -23.80
C LEU A 251 5.03 18.78 -24.29
N PRO A 252 4.48 19.92 -23.84
CA PRO A 252 4.90 21.26 -24.28
C PRO A 252 6.20 21.74 -23.63
N GLN A 253 6.67 21.04 -22.60
CA GLN A 253 7.87 21.39 -21.83
C GLN A 253 9.15 20.88 -22.52
N GLU A 254 10.23 21.67 -22.48
CA GLU A 254 11.51 21.31 -23.09
C GLU A 254 12.43 20.54 -22.13
N GLU A 255 12.30 20.79 -20.82
CA GLU A 255 13.10 20.13 -19.79
C GLU A 255 12.35 18.99 -19.09
N ASN A 256 13.07 17.92 -18.78
CA ASN A 256 12.52 16.79 -18.05
C ASN A 256 12.50 17.07 -16.54
N PRO A 257 11.32 17.08 -15.88
CA PRO A 257 11.18 17.42 -14.47
C PRO A 257 11.83 16.41 -13.51
N PHE A 258 12.21 15.23 -14.01
CA PHE A 258 12.87 14.20 -13.20
C PHE A 258 14.40 14.27 -13.25
N ASN A 259 14.97 15.24 -13.97
CA ASN A 259 16.40 15.52 -13.90
C ASN A 259 16.77 16.09 -12.52
N GLY A 260 17.87 15.62 -11.92
CA GLY A 260 18.32 16.08 -10.59
C GLY A 260 17.57 15.47 -9.39
N VAL A 261 16.49 14.70 -9.59
CA VAL A 261 15.64 14.14 -8.51
C VAL A 261 16.21 12.84 -7.89
N VAL A 262 17.48 12.53 -8.17
CA VAL A 262 18.15 11.31 -7.69
C VAL A 262 18.58 11.50 -6.23
N VAL A 263 18.31 10.51 -5.37
CA VAL A 263 18.69 10.58 -3.95
C VAL A 263 19.94 9.75 -3.66
N ASN A 264 20.69 10.14 -2.64
CA ASN A 264 21.83 9.37 -2.16
C ASN A 264 21.37 8.03 -1.55
N ALA A 265 21.64 6.95 -2.26
CA ALA A 265 21.36 5.60 -1.78
C ALA A 265 22.48 5.14 -0.84
N ASN A 266 22.17 4.98 0.45
CA ASN A 266 23.11 4.39 1.42
C ASN A 266 23.65 3.05 0.91
N LYS A 267 24.98 2.96 0.71
CA LYS A 267 25.66 1.73 0.30
C LYS A 267 25.71 0.77 1.48
N LYS A 268 24.78 -0.19 1.53
CA LYS A 268 24.82 -1.26 2.53
C LYS A 268 25.96 -2.23 2.23
N LYS A 269 26.58 -2.76 3.29
CA LYS A 269 27.57 -3.84 3.18
C LYS A 269 26.93 -5.04 2.47
N LYS A 270 27.61 -5.62 1.48
CA LYS A 270 27.16 -6.85 0.81
C LYS A 270 26.98 -7.94 1.86
N LYS A 271 25.84 -8.63 1.82
CA LYS A 271 25.56 -9.78 2.68
C LYS A 271 26.47 -10.94 2.24
N THR A 272 27.62 -11.07 2.88
CA THR A 272 28.62 -12.12 2.63
C THR A 272 28.70 -13.01 3.87
N LEU A 273 28.83 -14.32 3.68
CA LEU A 273 29.00 -15.25 4.78
C LEU A 273 30.46 -15.22 5.24
N THR A 274 30.67 -15.10 6.55
CA THR A 274 32.00 -15.21 7.17
C THR A 274 32.49 -16.66 7.17
N LYS A 275 33.79 -16.87 7.35
CA LYS A 275 34.37 -18.23 7.45
C LYS A 275 33.71 -19.05 8.58
N LYS A 276 33.43 -18.44 9.73
CA LYS A 276 32.72 -19.09 10.86
C LYS A 276 31.29 -19.52 10.48
N GLN A 277 30.56 -18.65 9.79
CA GLN A 277 29.21 -18.96 9.31
C GLN A 277 29.21 -20.07 8.26
N LEU A 278 30.20 -20.07 7.35
CA LEU A 278 30.38 -21.18 6.40
C LEU A 278 30.70 -22.48 7.13
N THR A 279 31.62 -22.48 8.09
CA THR A 279 31.92 -23.67 8.90
C THR A 279 30.67 -24.20 9.60
N ALA A 280 29.89 -23.34 10.24
CA ALA A 280 28.64 -23.74 10.88
C ALA A 280 27.60 -24.30 9.90
N LEU A 281 27.48 -23.70 8.70
CA LEU A 281 26.63 -24.20 7.62
C LEU A 281 27.02 -25.62 7.21
N TYR A 282 28.29 -25.87 6.89
CA TYR A 282 28.75 -27.19 6.45
C TYR A 282 28.70 -28.24 7.56
N LEU A 283 28.97 -27.86 8.82
CA LEU A 283 28.79 -28.77 9.96
C LEU A 283 27.31 -29.16 10.15
N THR A 284 26.39 -28.20 9.99
CA THR A 284 24.96 -28.45 10.06
C THR A 284 24.50 -29.37 8.93
N MET A 285 24.93 -29.11 7.70
CA MET A 285 24.63 -29.99 6.55
C MET A 285 25.21 -31.40 6.76
N GLY A 286 26.43 -31.53 7.28
CA GLY A 286 27.02 -32.83 7.59
C GLY A 286 26.24 -33.63 8.64
N LYS A 287 25.66 -32.96 9.65
CA LYS A 287 24.76 -33.60 10.62
C LYS A 287 23.49 -34.14 9.95
N PHE A 288 22.88 -33.38 9.04
CA PHE A 288 21.71 -33.85 8.30
C PHE A 288 22.04 -35.04 7.38
N GLU A 289 23.20 -35.01 6.71
CA GLU A 289 23.66 -36.13 5.88
C GLU A 289 23.86 -37.42 6.72
N GLU A 290 24.42 -37.29 7.92
CA GLU A 290 24.60 -38.42 8.85
C GLU A 290 23.26 -38.93 9.40
N GLN A 291 22.33 -38.03 9.74
CA GLN A 291 20.98 -38.42 10.16
C GLN A 291 20.21 -39.16 9.05
N GLU A 292 20.33 -38.71 7.80
CA GLU A 292 19.77 -39.42 6.64
C GLU A 292 20.38 -40.82 6.48
N ARG A 293 21.69 -40.97 6.71
CA ARG A 293 22.38 -42.26 6.65
C ARG A 293 21.91 -43.21 7.75
N GLN A 294 21.72 -42.72 8.98
CA GLN A 294 21.32 -43.52 10.14
C GLN A 294 19.83 -43.89 10.13
N ALA A 295 18.95 -42.97 9.72
CA ALA A 295 17.50 -43.20 9.70
C ALA A 295 16.99 -43.93 8.46
N GLY A 296 17.82 -44.10 7.42
CA GLY A 296 17.42 -44.71 6.15
C GLY A 296 16.30 -43.93 5.44
N ASN A 297 15.43 -44.66 4.72
CA ASN A 297 14.31 -44.05 3.96
C ASN A 297 13.19 -43.47 4.84
N SER A 298 13.26 -43.62 6.16
CA SER A 298 12.26 -43.15 7.12
C SER A 298 12.19 -41.62 7.24
N HIS A 299 13.24 -40.90 6.83
CA HIS A 299 13.34 -39.44 6.90
C HIS A 299 12.77 -38.70 5.67
N GLN A 300 12.21 -39.44 4.70
CA GLN A 300 11.66 -38.86 3.47
C GLN A 300 10.53 -37.86 3.76
N GLY A 301 10.74 -36.60 3.37
CA GLY A 301 9.70 -35.55 3.38
C GLY A 301 9.52 -34.79 4.71
N LEU A 302 10.28 -35.11 5.76
CA LEU A 302 10.21 -34.40 7.05
C LEU A 302 11.16 -33.19 7.14
N CYS A 303 12.16 -33.12 6.24
CA CYS A 303 13.18 -32.07 6.22
C CYS A 303 13.28 -31.44 4.83
N ALA A 304 13.23 -30.09 4.75
CA ALA A 304 13.36 -29.35 3.50
C ALA A 304 14.75 -29.51 2.84
N LEU A 305 15.75 -29.98 3.59
CA LEU A 305 17.10 -30.26 3.10
C LEU A 305 17.28 -31.68 2.57
N TYR A 306 16.25 -32.54 2.63
CA TYR A 306 16.34 -33.86 2.03
C TYR A 306 16.26 -33.77 0.49
N PRO A 307 17.08 -34.51 -0.29
CA PRO A 307 18.23 -35.27 0.16
C PRO A 307 19.46 -34.34 0.35
N THR A 308 20.15 -34.47 1.49
CA THR A 308 21.15 -33.49 1.91
C THR A 308 22.37 -33.46 0.99
N TRP A 309 22.79 -34.61 0.46
CA TRP A 309 23.92 -34.71 -0.47
C TRP A 309 23.73 -33.85 -1.74
N TYR A 310 22.49 -33.71 -2.21
CA TYR A 310 22.15 -32.92 -3.39
C TYR A 310 22.30 -31.42 -3.10
N TRP A 311 21.73 -30.95 -1.99
CA TRP A 311 21.85 -29.55 -1.60
C TRP A 311 23.28 -29.16 -1.21
N LEU A 312 24.07 -30.09 -0.66
CA LEU A 312 25.51 -29.91 -0.49
C LEU A 312 26.21 -29.68 -1.83
N THR A 313 25.83 -30.42 -2.88
CA THR A 313 26.38 -30.24 -4.23
C THR A 313 26.03 -28.88 -4.81
N VAL A 314 24.79 -28.42 -4.62
CA VAL A 314 24.36 -27.06 -5.02
C VAL A 314 25.14 -25.99 -4.26
N LEU A 315 25.31 -26.15 -2.94
CA LEU A 315 26.08 -25.21 -2.11
C LEU A 315 27.55 -25.13 -2.54
N ASP A 316 28.19 -26.26 -2.77
CA ASP A 316 29.59 -26.30 -3.21
C ASP A 316 29.73 -25.71 -4.62
N THR A 317 28.78 -25.99 -5.52
CA THR A 317 28.75 -25.37 -6.85
C THR A 317 28.73 -23.86 -6.72
N LEU A 318 27.78 -23.27 -5.96
CA LEU A 318 27.71 -21.83 -5.75
C LEU A 318 28.96 -21.26 -5.06
N ARG A 319 29.51 -21.97 -4.07
CA ARG A 319 30.67 -21.52 -3.30
C ARG A 319 31.95 -21.48 -4.13
N TYR A 320 32.21 -22.51 -4.92
CA TYR A 320 33.48 -22.66 -5.64
C TYR A 320 33.48 -21.98 -7.00
N THR A 321 32.32 -21.81 -7.63
CA THR A 321 32.21 -21.17 -8.96
C THR A 321 31.85 -19.69 -8.89
N GLY A 322 31.20 -19.24 -7.81
CA GLY A 322 30.70 -17.87 -7.69
C GLY A 322 29.62 -17.52 -8.71
N MET A 323 29.02 -18.51 -9.37
CA MET A 323 28.00 -18.28 -10.40
C MET A 323 26.72 -17.68 -9.84
N ARG A 324 25.96 -16.98 -10.70
CA ARG A 324 24.66 -16.41 -10.32
C ARG A 324 23.61 -17.52 -10.22
N GLN A 325 22.63 -17.35 -9.34
CA GLN A 325 21.51 -18.30 -9.21
C GLN A 325 20.80 -18.57 -10.56
N ASN A 326 20.56 -17.52 -11.36
CA ASN A 326 19.92 -17.69 -12.67
C ASN A 326 20.76 -18.54 -13.63
N GLN A 327 22.10 -18.46 -13.54
CA GLN A 327 22.98 -19.31 -14.35
C GLN A 327 22.85 -20.76 -13.92
N LEU A 328 22.85 -21.04 -12.61
CA LEU A 328 22.66 -22.38 -12.07
C LEU A 328 21.35 -23.04 -12.53
N LEU A 329 20.25 -22.27 -12.58
CA LEU A 329 18.93 -22.77 -13.01
C LEU A 329 18.88 -23.18 -14.49
N HIS A 330 19.75 -22.61 -15.33
CA HIS A 330 19.81 -22.89 -16.77
C HIS A 330 20.87 -23.91 -17.16
N ILE A 331 21.70 -24.38 -16.21
CA ILE A 331 22.65 -25.46 -16.48
C ILE A 331 21.86 -26.76 -16.68
N ARG A 332 22.18 -27.49 -17.74
CA ARG A 332 21.69 -28.83 -18.05
C ARG A 332 22.77 -29.87 -17.71
N LEU A 333 22.37 -31.13 -17.61
CA LEU A 333 23.32 -32.22 -17.30
C LEU A 333 24.42 -32.34 -18.37
N GLY A 334 24.10 -32.09 -19.64
CA GLY A 334 25.07 -32.10 -20.74
C GLY A 334 26.09 -30.96 -20.74
N ASP A 335 25.84 -29.89 -19.97
CA ASP A 335 26.75 -28.73 -19.89
C ASP A 335 27.92 -28.96 -18.93
N ILE A 336 27.92 -30.07 -18.19
CA ILE A 336 28.98 -30.44 -17.25
C ILE A 336 29.92 -31.43 -17.93
N ASP A 337 31.13 -30.95 -18.24
CA ASP A 337 32.20 -31.77 -18.78
C ASP A 337 33.21 -32.06 -17.66
N LEU A 338 33.09 -33.25 -17.06
CA LEU A 338 34.01 -33.69 -16.02
C LEU A 338 35.41 -34.03 -16.57
N LYS A 339 35.54 -34.45 -17.84
CA LYS A 339 36.84 -34.79 -18.43
C LYS A 339 37.73 -33.56 -18.52
N GLU A 340 37.15 -32.48 -19.03
CA GLU A 340 37.81 -31.18 -19.19
C GLU A 340 37.61 -30.26 -17.98
N ARG A 341 36.95 -30.76 -16.92
CA ARG A 341 36.66 -30.07 -15.67
C ARG A 341 36.08 -28.67 -15.87
N ARG A 342 35.02 -28.58 -16.69
CA ARG A 342 34.35 -27.31 -17.00
C ARG A 342 32.83 -27.46 -16.95
N ILE A 343 32.17 -26.37 -16.57
CA ILE A 343 30.73 -26.20 -16.64
C ILE A 343 30.48 -25.09 -17.66
N ILE A 344 29.70 -25.40 -18.69
CA ILE A 344 29.29 -24.45 -19.72
C ILE A 344 28.05 -23.71 -19.19
N LEU A 345 28.11 -22.38 -19.18
CA LEU A 345 27.00 -21.52 -18.80
C LEU A 345 26.36 -20.97 -20.07
N CYS A 346 25.15 -21.42 -20.38
CA CYS A 346 24.40 -20.97 -21.54
C CYS A 346 24.13 -19.45 -21.51
N SER A 347 24.02 -18.87 -22.70
CA SER A 347 23.68 -17.45 -22.92
C SER A 347 22.33 -17.07 -22.27
N GLU A 348 21.35 -17.98 -22.26
CA GLU A 348 20.03 -17.82 -21.66
C GLU A 348 20.08 -17.45 -20.16
N GLY A 349 21.05 -18.00 -19.43
CA GLY A 349 21.26 -17.72 -18.01
C GLY A 349 22.07 -16.45 -17.72
N SER A 350 22.66 -15.83 -18.75
CA SER A 350 23.64 -14.75 -18.65
C SER A 350 23.01 -13.37 -18.82
N LYS A 351 23.41 -12.39 -17.98
CA LYS A 351 22.93 -11.00 -18.09
C LYS A 351 23.31 -10.31 -19.40
N ASN A 352 24.37 -10.78 -20.05
CA ASN A 352 24.93 -10.18 -21.26
C ASN A 352 24.71 -11.06 -22.49
N HIS A 353 23.95 -12.17 -22.37
CA HIS A 353 23.71 -13.16 -23.42
C HIS A 353 24.97 -13.80 -24.04
N TYR A 354 26.12 -13.72 -23.36
CA TYR A 354 27.33 -14.47 -23.73
C TYR A 354 27.42 -15.79 -22.98
N GLU A 355 27.90 -16.81 -23.68
CA GLU A 355 28.34 -18.05 -23.08
C GLU A 355 29.61 -17.82 -22.26
N HIS A 356 29.67 -18.47 -21.11
CA HIS A 356 30.82 -18.39 -20.22
C HIS A 356 31.11 -19.77 -19.67
N GLN A 357 32.37 -20.09 -19.39
CA GLN A 357 32.75 -21.39 -18.81
C GLN A 357 33.29 -21.18 -17.41
N VAL A 358 33.00 -22.10 -16.50
CA VAL A 358 33.57 -22.10 -15.14
C VAL A 358 34.25 -23.42 -14.85
N LEU A 359 35.39 -23.37 -14.18
CA LEU A 359 36.19 -24.55 -13.89
C LEU A 359 35.59 -25.36 -12.72
N VAL A 360 35.59 -26.68 -12.88
CA VAL A 360 35.26 -27.64 -11.82
C VAL A 360 36.52 -27.90 -11.00
N VAL A 361 36.60 -27.25 -9.84
CA VAL A 361 37.72 -27.43 -8.91
C VAL A 361 37.73 -28.83 -8.29
N LYS A 362 38.91 -29.28 -7.83
CA LYS A 362 39.14 -30.61 -7.24
C LYS A 362 38.09 -31.04 -6.20
N TRP A 363 37.63 -30.10 -5.37
CA TRP A 363 36.67 -30.37 -4.29
C TRP A 363 35.21 -30.49 -4.75
N LEU A 364 34.87 -29.89 -5.89
CA LEU A 364 33.52 -29.93 -6.47
C LEU A 364 33.33 -31.19 -7.33
N TYR A 365 34.40 -31.67 -7.96
CA TYR A 365 34.39 -32.80 -8.89
C TYR A 365 33.63 -34.03 -8.35
N PRO A 366 33.93 -34.58 -7.16
CA PRO A 366 33.30 -35.82 -6.71
C PRO A 366 31.79 -35.67 -6.48
N ARG A 367 31.34 -34.46 -6.13
CA ARG A 367 29.92 -34.19 -5.92
C ARG A 367 29.14 -34.11 -7.22
N LEU A 368 29.73 -33.49 -8.25
CA LEU A 368 29.13 -33.43 -9.58
C LEU A 368 29.11 -34.80 -10.25
N GLU A 369 30.14 -35.62 -10.04
CA GLU A 369 30.19 -37.01 -10.51
C GLU A 369 29.03 -37.84 -9.93
N ILE A 370 28.87 -37.83 -8.61
CA ILE A 370 27.74 -38.52 -7.94
C ILE A 370 26.39 -38.00 -8.44
N LEU A 371 26.27 -36.68 -8.67
CA LEU A 371 25.03 -36.08 -9.16
C LEU A 371 24.69 -36.56 -10.57
N LEU A 372 25.67 -36.57 -11.48
CA LEU A 372 25.48 -37.04 -12.87
C LEU A 372 25.14 -38.53 -12.91
N GLU A 373 25.87 -39.37 -12.15
CA GLU A 373 25.60 -40.80 -12.07
C GLU A 373 24.19 -41.09 -11.55
N ARG A 374 23.79 -40.44 -10.47
CA ARG A 374 22.44 -40.62 -9.89
C ARG A 374 21.35 -40.07 -10.80
N ALA A 375 21.60 -38.95 -11.49
CA ALA A 375 20.65 -38.40 -12.46
C ALA A 375 20.49 -39.31 -13.68
N GLN A 376 21.56 -39.95 -14.15
CA GLN A 376 21.48 -40.92 -15.25
C GLN A 376 20.75 -42.19 -14.81
N ALA A 377 21.05 -42.72 -13.62
CA ALA A 377 20.27 -43.82 -13.01
C ALA A 377 18.79 -43.43 -12.79
N ALA A 378 18.55 -42.15 -12.52
CA ALA A 378 17.32 -41.35 -12.70
C ALA A 378 16.43 -41.65 -13.89
N GLY A 379 17.06 -41.99 -15.01
CA GLY A 379 16.48 -41.83 -16.35
C GLY A 379 16.50 -40.38 -16.85
N ALA A 380 17.27 -39.47 -16.26
CA ALA A 380 17.39 -38.09 -16.75
C ALA A 380 18.19 -38.02 -18.05
N LYS A 381 17.76 -37.16 -18.97
CA LYS A 381 18.40 -36.89 -20.26
C LYS A 381 19.43 -35.77 -20.13
N LEU A 382 20.40 -35.72 -21.05
CA LEU A 382 21.42 -34.65 -21.10
C LEU A 382 20.82 -33.24 -21.24
N SER A 383 19.64 -33.13 -21.84
CA SER A 383 18.89 -31.87 -21.97
C SER A 383 18.22 -31.40 -20.69
N ASP A 384 18.13 -32.25 -19.67
CA ASP A 384 17.36 -31.94 -18.48
C ASP A 384 18.15 -30.99 -17.55
N PRO A 385 17.48 -30.10 -16.81
CA PRO A 385 18.14 -29.17 -15.89
C PRO A 385 18.99 -29.88 -14.83
N LEU A 386 20.07 -29.25 -14.37
CA LEU A 386 20.87 -29.76 -13.25
C LEU A 386 20.07 -29.76 -11.94
N VAL A 387 19.18 -28.78 -11.79
CA VAL A 387 18.40 -28.56 -10.56
C VAL A 387 17.11 -29.39 -10.58
N LEU A 388 17.24 -30.71 -10.43
CA LEU A 388 16.11 -31.66 -10.44
C LEU A 388 15.99 -32.42 -9.12
N CYS A 389 15.82 -31.68 -8.02
CA CYS A 389 15.65 -32.28 -6.70
C CYS A 389 14.49 -33.31 -6.69
N GLU A 390 13.41 -33.04 -7.42
CA GLU A 390 12.22 -33.89 -7.54
C GLU A 390 12.48 -35.31 -8.06
N LEU A 391 13.47 -35.50 -8.94
CA LEU A 391 13.82 -36.83 -9.46
C LEU A 391 14.32 -37.76 -8.35
N PHE A 392 15.04 -37.20 -7.38
CA PHE A 392 15.63 -37.95 -6.27
C PHE A 392 14.63 -38.24 -5.15
N TYR A 393 13.46 -37.60 -5.15
CA TYR A 393 12.35 -38.00 -4.27
C TYR A 393 11.58 -39.21 -4.81
N ARG A 394 11.48 -39.39 -6.14
CA ARG A 394 10.62 -40.41 -6.77
C ARG A 394 11.24 -41.81 -6.86
N GLN A 395 12.57 -41.92 -7.01
CA GLN A 395 13.24 -43.21 -7.18
C GLN A 395 13.06 -44.21 -6.02
N ASN A 396 12.78 -43.74 -4.81
CA ASN A 396 12.58 -44.63 -3.66
C ASN A 396 11.11 -45.00 -3.38
N ARG A 397 10.14 -44.49 -4.15
CA ARG A 397 8.74 -44.93 -4.07
C ARG A 397 8.45 -46.21 -4.88
N GLN A 398 9.26 -46.54 -5.88
CA GLN A 398 9.07 -47.73 -6.74
C GLN A 398 9.78 -49.01 -6.24
N ARG A 399 10.38 -48.98 -5.04
CA ARG A 399 10.98 -50.15 -4.37
C ARG A 399 10.14 -50.64 -3.16
N LYS A 400 8.81 -50.51 -3.23
CA LYS A 400 7.89 -51.16 -2.30
C LYS A 400 7.12 -52.25 -3.02
#